data_AF-C8ZHM9-F1
#
_entry.id   AF-C8ZHM9-F1
#
_cell.length_a   1.000
_cell.length_b   1.000
_cell.length_c   1.000
_cell.angle_alpha   90.00
_cell.angle_beta   90.00
_cell.angle_gamma   90.00
#
_symmetry.space_group_name_H-M   'P 1'
#
loop_
_entity.id
_entity.type
_entity.pdbx_description
1 polymer ?
#
loop_
_entity_poly.entity_id
_entity_poly.type
_entity_poly.pdbx_seq_one_letter_code
_entity_poly.pdbx_strand_id
1 'polypeptide(L)'
;MNDDEDRAQLKARLWIRVEERLQQVLSSEDIKYTPRFINSLLELAYLQLGEMGSDLQAFARHAGRDVVNKSDLMLYLRKQPDLQERVTQE
;
A
#
# COMPACT_ATOMS: atom_id res chain seq x y z
N MET A 1 18.14 14.23 -9.09
CA MET A 1 16.78 14.13 -8.51
C MET A 1 16.89 14.61 -7.08
N ASN A 2 15.97 15.48 -6.66
CA ASN A 2 15.90 15.90 -5.27
C ASN A 2 14.99 14.91 -4.55
N ASP A 3 15.58 13.96 -3.81
CA ASP A 3 14.84 12.86 -3.16
C ASP A 3 13.67 13.36 -2.30
N ASP A 4 13.79 14.57 -1.76
CA ASP A 4 12.74 15.21 -0.97
C ASP A 4 11.53 15.64 -1.82
N GLU A 5 11.76 16.12 -3.05
CA GLU A 5 10.70 16.46 -4.01
C GLU A 5 9.97 15.21 -4.50
N ASP A 6 10.71 14.15 -4.83
CA ASP A 6 10.14 12.88 -5.28
C ASP A 6 9.30 12.24 -4.15
N ARG A 7 9.81 12.25 -2.91
CA ARG A 7 9.06 11.77 -1.73
C ARG A 7 7.79 12.57 -1.51
N ALA A 8 7.84 13.90 -1.63
CA ALA A 8 6.66 14.75 -1.50
C ALA A 8 5.62 14.44 -2.59
N GLN A 9 6.06 14.25 -3.84
CA GLN A 9 5.18 13.91 -4.95
C GLN A 9 4.52 12.53 -4.77
N LEU A 10 5.28 11.53 -4.33
CA LEU A 10 4.76 10.18 -4.04
C LEU A 10 3.67 10.24 -2.97
N LYS A 11 3.92 10.95 -1.86
CA LYS A 11 2.93 11.14 -0.80
C LYS A 11 1.70 11.91 -1.27
N ALA A 12 1.87 12.95 -2.09
CA ALA A 12 0.75 13.70 -2.65
C ALA A 12 -0.16 12.82 -3.53
N ARG A 13 0.41 11.99 -4.39
CA ARG A 13 -0.38 11.06 -5.23
C ARG A 13 -1.05 9.98 -4.41
N LEU A 14 -0.36 9.44 -3.41
CA LEU A 14 -0.93 8.47 -2.49
C LEU A 14 -2.11 9.07 -1.70
N TRP A 15 -1.99 10.32 -1.26
CA TRP A 15 -3.05 11.04 -0.56
C TRP A 15 -4.32 11.14 -1.40
N ILE A 16 -4.20 11.52 -2.68
CA ILE A 16 -5.34 11.58 -3.62
C ILE A 16 -6.03 10.21 -3.68
N ARG A 17 -5.25 9.13 -3.79
CA ARG A 17 -5.82 7.78 -3.83
C ARG A 17 -6.52 7.41 -2.51
N VAL A 18 -5.95 7.77 -1.37
CA VAL A 18 -6.57 7.54 -0.05
C VAL A 18 -7.90 8.31 0.05
N GLU A 19 -7.95 9.56 -0.41
CA GLU A 19 -9.17 10.36 -0.44
C GLU A 19 -10.26 9.70 -1.30
N GLU A 20 -9.92 9.28 -2.53
CA GLU A 20 -10.85 8.56 -3.41
C GLU A 20 -11.37 7.25 -2.78
N ARG A 21 -10.53 6.55 -1.99
CA ARG A 21 -10.97 5.34 -1.27
C ARG A 21 -11.92 5.69 -0.14
N LEU A 22 -11.64 6.73 0.64
CA LEU A 22 -12.53 7.18 1.71
C LEU A 22 -13.88 7.64 1.16
N GLN A 23 -13.89 8.45 0.10
CA GLN A 23 -15.12 8.88 -0.55
C GLN A 23 -15.96 7.71 -1.07
N GLN A 24 -15.32 6.68 -1.63
CA GLN A 24 -16.04 5.49 -2.09
C GLN A 24 -16.61 4.67 -0.91
N VAL A 25 -15.81 4.43 0.13
CA VAL A 25 -16.23 3.62 1.29
C VAL A 25 -17.34 4.31 2.08
N LEU A 26 -17.27 5.64 2.21
CA LEU A 26 -18.24 6.44 2.95
C LEU A 26 -19.39 6.95 2.06
N SER A 27 -19.44 6.59 0.77
CA SER A 27 -20.44 7.15 -0.17
C SER A 27 -21.90 6.91 0.25
N SER A 28 -22.16 5.83 0.99
CA SER A 28 -23.49 5.43 1.48
C SER A 28 -23.81 5.92 2.90
N GLU A 29 -22.84 6.51 3.61
CA GLU A 29 -22.98 6.92 5.00
C GLU A 29 -22.62 8.41 5.16
N ASP A 30 -23.43 9.18 5.89
CA ASP A 30 -23.10 10.59 6.18
C ASP A 30 -22.05 10.69 7.32
N ILE A 31 -20.86 10.15 7.06
CA ILE A 31 -19.73 10.17 7.97
C ILE A 31 -18.69 11.18 7.50
N LYS A 32 -18.27 12.05 8.43
CA LYS A 32 -17.22 13.04 8.21
C LYS A 32 -15.90 12.55 8.79
N TYR A 33 -14.79 12.83 8.09
CA TYR A 33 -13.44 12.61 8.60
C TYR A 33 -12.67 13.92 8.70
N THR A 34 -11.70 13.98 9.61
CA THR A 34 -10.90 15.18 9.82
C THR A 34 -9.69 15.21 8.87
N PRO A 35 -9.12 16.40 8.57
CA PRO A 35 -7.86 16.49 7.83
C PRO A 35 -6.72 15.72 8.52
N ARG A 36 -6.72 15.68 9.85
CA ARG A 36 -5.73 14.92 10.63
C ARG A 36 -5.87 13.42 10.39
N PHE A 37 -7.10 12.90 10.35
CA PHE A 37 -7.35 11.48 10.10
C PHE A 37 -6.81 11.02 8.75
N ILE A 38 -7.14 11.72 7.66
CA ILE A 38 -6.66 11.35 6.33
C ILE A 38 -5.13 11.45 6.22
N ASN A 39 -4.52 12.46 6.85
CA ASN A 39 -3.06 12.59 6.88
C ASN A 39 -2.40 11.45 7.66
N SER A 40 -2.98 11.01 8.78
CA SER A 40 -2.49 9.84 9.50
C SER A 40 -2.65 8.53 8.70
N LEU A 41 -3.76 8.39 7.96
CA LEU A 41 -3.99 7.23 7.09
C LEU A 41 -3.01 7.20 5.90
N LEU A 42 -2.70 8.36 5.32
CA LEU A 42 -1.64 8.51 4.31
C LEU A 42 -0.30 7.98 4.85
N GLU A 43 0.14 8.45 6.01
CA GLU A 43 1.43 8.06 6.59
C GLU A 43 1.47 6.56 6.91
N LEU A 44 0.37 6.01 7.45
CA LEU A 44 0.25 4.58 7.70
C LEU A 44 0.39 3.77 6.41
N ALA A 45 -0.34 4.15 5.36
CA ALA A 45 -0.28 3.47 4.06
C ALA A 45 1.11 3.57 3.43
N TYR A 46 1.75 4.74 3.51
CA TYR A 46 3.10 4.96 3.00
C TYR A 46 4.13 4.05 3.68
N LEU A 47 4.10 3.98 5.01
CA LEU A 47 4.99 3.10 5.77
C LEU A 47 4.71 1.63 5.48
N GLN A 48 3.44 1.22 5.43
CA GLN A 48 3.05 -0.17 5.15
C GLN A 48 3.53 -0.65 3.77
N LEU A 49 3.45 0.22 2.75
CA LEU A 49 3.97 -0.09 1.40
C LEU A 49 5.50 -0.24 1.41
N GLY A 50 6.21 0.55 2.22
CA GLY A 50 7.65 0.42 2.42
C GLY A 50 8.04 -0.91 3.07
N GLU A 51 7.38 -1.28 4.18
CA GLU A 51 7.60 -2.55 4.87
C GLU A 51 7.31 -3.75 3.96
N MET A 52 6.18 -3.69 3.22
CA MET A 52 5.84 -4.72 2.23
C MET A 52 6.91 -4.83 1.14
N GLY A 53 7.38 -3.70 0.59
CA GLY A 53 8.44 -3.70 -0.41
C GLY A 53 9.74 -4.35 0.09
N SER A 54 10.13 -4.05 1.33
CA SER A 54 11.30 -4.64 2.00
C SER A 54 11.20 -6.16 2.10
N ASP A 55 10.05 -6.67 2.57
CA ASP A 55 9.80 -8.11 2.68
C ASP A 55 9.80 -8.80 1.32
N LEU A 56 9.13 -8.22 0.32
CA LEU A 56 9.08 -8.78 -1.04
C LEU A 56 10.47 -8.86 -1.68
N GLN A 57 11.30 -7.83 -1.47
CA GLN A 57 12.69 -7.83 -1.93
C GLN A 57 13.52 -8.92 -1.24
N ALA A 58 13.31 -9.13 0.07
CA ALA A 58 13.98 -10.19 0.81
C ALA A 58 13.56 -11.59 0.32
N PHE A 59 12.28 -11.81 0.01
CA PHE A 59 11.79 -13.08 -0.54
C PHE A 59 12.33 -13.37 -1.93
N ALA A 60 12.38 -12.37 -2.81
CA ALA A 60 12.98 -12.52 -4.14
C ALA A 60 14.46 -12.95 -4.03
N ARG A 61 15.23 -12.26 -3.19
CA ARG A 61 16.65 -12.56 -2.93
C ARG A 61 16.86 -13.95 -2.32
N HIS A 62 16.00 -14.34 -1.38
CA HIS A 62 16.04 -15.68 -0.77
C HIS A 62 15.88 -16.79 -1.83
N ALA A 63 15.11 -16.53 -2.88
CA ALA A 63 14.93 -17.44 -4.01
C ALA A 63 15.97 -17.25 -5.14
N GLY A 64 17.04 -16.48 -4.92
CA GLY A 64 18.09 -16.23 -5.91
C GLY A 64 17.65 -15.33 -7.08
N ARG A 65 16.62 -14.49 -6.89
CA ARG A 65 16.08 -13.58 -7.89
C ARG A 65 16.30 -12.12 -7.48
N ASP A 66 16.53 -11.26 -8.47
CA ASP A 66 16.58 -9.80 -8.29
C ASP A 66 15.27 -9.11 -8.69
N VAL A 67 14.29 -9.87 -9.16
CA VAL A 67 12.97 -9.37 -9.59
C VAL A 67 11.88 -10.04 -8.75
N VAL A 68 11.06 -9.21 -8.10
CA VAL A 68 9.88 -9.63 -7.34
C VAL A 68 8.83 -10.20 -8.30
N ASN A 69 8.19 -11.28 -7.91
CA ASN A 69 7.11 -11.91 -8.68
C ASN A 69 5.91 -12.29 -7.80
N LYS A 70 4.88 -12.89 -8.41
CA LYS A 70 3.65 -13.30 -7.72
C LYS A 70 3.91 -14.23 -6.52
N SER A 71 4.92 -15.12 -6.59
CA SER A 71 5.22 -16.04 -5.49
C SER A 71 5.70 -15.32 -4.22
N ASP A 72 6.41 -14.20 -4.36
CA ASP A 72 6.84 -13.37 -3.23
C ASP A 72 5.62 -12.71 -2.56
N LEU A 73 4.69 -12.19 -3.36
CA LEU A 73 3.44 -11.62 -2.85
C LEU A 73 2.58 -12.68 -2.15
N MET A 74 2.48 -13.88 -2.71
CA MET A 74 1.77 -14.98 -2.06
C MET A 74 2.45 -15.37 -0.74
N LEU A 75 3.78 -15.41 -0.68
CA LEU A 75 4.52 -15.71 0.55
C LEU A 75 4.33 -14.64 1.63
N TYR A 76 4.30 -13.36 1.24
CA TYR A 76 3.96 -12.24 2.12
C TYR A 76 2.56 -12.43 2.73
N LEU A 77 1.58 -12.76 1.89
CA LEU A 77 0.18 -12.93 2.29
C LEU A 77 -0.15 -14.32 2.87
N ARG A 78 0.84 -15.19 3.16
CA ARG A 78 0.61 -16.60 3.56
C ARG A 78 -0.28 -16.82 4.79
N LYS A 79 -0.42 -15.80 5.65
CA LYS A 79 -1.26 -15.83 6.85
C LYS A 79 -2.61 -15.12 6.65
N GLN A 80 -2.91 -14.68 5.44
CA GLN A 80 -4.08 -13.90 5.08
C GLN A 80 -4.72 -14.48 3.81
N PRO A 81 -5.35 -15.67 3.89
CA PRO A 81 -5.90 -16.36 2.71
C PRO A 81 -6.92 -15.52 1.95
N ASP A 82 -7.77 -14.79 2.66
CA ASP A 82 -8.77 -13.89 2.05
C ASP A 82 -8.11 -12.79 1.20
N LEU A 83 -6.96 -12.29 1.63
CA LEU A 83 -6.20 -11.31 0.85
C LEU A 83 -5.56 -11.97 -0.38
N GLN A 84 -5.00 -13.17 -0.25
CA GLN A 84 -4.45 -13.91 -1.39
C GLN A 84 -5.48 -14.15 -2.49
N GLU A 85 -6.70 -14.54 -2.09
CA GLU A 85 -7.81 -14.75 -3.01
C GLU A 85 -8.16 -13.44 -3.72
N ARG A 86 -8.41 -12.37 -2.97
CA ARG A 86 -8.82 -11.07 -3.54
C ARG A 86 -7.78 -10.48 -4.48
N VAL A 87 -6.48 -10.52 -4.15
CA VAL A 87 -5.43 -9.98 -5.03
C VAL A 87 -5.14 -10.87 -6.25
N THR A 88 -5.69 -12.09 -6.29
CA THR A 88 -5.56 -13.00 -7.44
C THR A 88 -6.75 -12.90 -8.40
N GLN A 89 -7.88 -12.37 -7.93
CA GLN A 89 -9.10 -12.19 -8.72
C GLN A 89 -9.11 -10.90 -9.57
N GLU A 90 -8.25 -9.93 -9.24
CA GLU A 90 -7.95 -8.77 -10.11
C GLU A 90 -6.91 -9.11 -11.18
#